data_AF-A0A1V5MMY6-F1
#
_entry.id   AF-A0A1V5MMY6-F1
#
_cell.length_a   1.000
_cell.length_b   1.000
_cell.length_c   1.000
_cell.angle_alpha   90.00
_cell.angle_beta   90.00
_cell.angle_gamma   90.00
#
_symmetry.space_group_name_H-M   'P 1'
#
loop_
_entity.id
_entity.type
_entity.pdbx_description
1 polymer ?
#
loop_
_entity_poly.entity_id
_entity_poly.type
_entity_poly.pdbx_seq_one_letter_code
_entity_poly.pdbx_strand_id
1 'polypeptide(L)'
;MLVPFANENVSEISCHARGINYSFPSVRTILDMGGQDCKAISVDGEGRVTNFVMNDKCAGGTGRFLEMIADVLGLPLAEIGDTALQSRTAIPFNTICAVFARSEAVAYLRKGVSRADILAGLNEAISVRCLNLLKRVSIQSDFSISDGIAKNKGMVAKITEKVGLKPLLAEDPQLAGCLGAALFAKDRVEGKGKREEMKIAYGYSDGTGEYYITFDTGKCDGCGKCVEACPAGNIEVGRNDHGQPKAMVKDSVRKKIHLTCPGYKACSAANQVNCHSACPNDAISHSW
;
A
#
# COMPACT_ATOMS: atom_id res chain seq x y z
N MET A 1 6.81 -5.85 -13.09
CA MET A 1 7.81 -6.27 -14.10
C MET A 1 9.18 -5.97 -13.52
N LEU A 2 10.09 -6.94 -13.49
CA LEU A 2 11.45 -6.70 -13.01
C LEU A 2 12.30 -6.15 -14.16
N VAL A 3 13.11 -5.13 -13.86
CA VAL A 3 14.00 -4.51 -14.84
C VAL A 3 15.27 -5.37 -14.95
N PRO A 4 15.63 -5.95 -16.12
CA PRO A 4 16.66 -6.98 -16.22
C PRO A 4 18.06 -6.55 -15.77
N PHE A 5 18.34 -5.25 -15.83
CA PHE A 5 19.64 -4.67 -15.46
C PHE A 5 19.67 -4.11 -14.03
N ALA A 6 18.58 -4.21 -13.27
CA ALA A 6 18.54 -3.69 -11.90
C ALA A 6 19.41 -4.55 -10.97
N ASN A 7 20.28 -3.90 -10.20
CA ASN A 7 21.10 -4.57 -9.18
C ASN A 7 20.28 -4.97 -7.95
N GLU A 8 19.13 -4.33 -7.72
CA GLU A 8 18.30 -4.52 -6.54
C GLU A 8 16.86 -4.10 -6.83
N ASN A 9 15.93 -4.66 -6.06
CA ASN A 9 14.52 -4.34 -6.15
C ASN A 9 14.04 -3.74 -4.82
N VAL A 10 13.26 -2.68 -4.90
CA VAL A 10 12.58 -2.06 -3.74
C VAL A 10 11.09 -2.06 -4.04
N SER A 11 10.28 -2.33 -3.02
CA SER A 11 8.83 -2.33 -3.20
C SER A 11 8.33 -0.96 -3.67
N GLU A 12 7.37 -0.94 -4.59
CA GLU A 12 6.78 0.33 -5.06
C GLU A 12 6.10 1.09 -3.91
N ILE A 13 5.58 0.40 -2.90
CA ILE A 13 4.98 1.01 -1.69
C ILE A 13 6.06 1.81 -0.95
N SER A 14 7.22 1.22 -0.70
CA SER A 14 8.36 1.89 -0.09
C SER A 14 8.84 3.07 -0.95
N CYS A 15 8.90 2.88 -2.27
CA CYS A 15 9.30 3.93 -3.20
C CYS A 15 8.32 5.12 -3.18
N HIS A 16 7.02 4.89 -3.26
CA HIS A 16 6.02 5.95 -3.15
C HIS A 16 6.09 6.66 -1.80
N ALA A 17 6.20 5.91 -0.70
CA ALA A 17 6.38 6.47 0.64
C ALA A 17 7.61 7.39 0.72
N ARG A 18 8.76 6.92 0.24
CA ARG A 18 10.02 7.67 0.24
C ARG A 18 9.96 8.91 -0.65
N GLY A 19 9.45 8.78 -1.87
CA GLY A 19 9.38 9.87 -2.85
C GLY A 19 8.40 10.97 -2.41
N ILE A 20 7.25 10.60 -1.87
CA ILE A 20 6.28 11.56 -1.34
C ILE A 20 6.81 12.21 -0.06
N ASN A 21 7.38 11.47 0.88
CA ASN A 21 7.95 12.07 2.09
C ASN A 21 9.11 13.02 1.78
N TYR A 22 9.94 12.71 0.78
CA TYR A 22 10.97 13.63 0.32
C TYR A 22 10.38 14.94 -0.25
N SER A 23 9.29 14.85 -1.00
CA SER A 23 8.60 16.01 -1.57
C SER A 23 7.85 16.80 -0.51
N PHE A 24 7.27 16.10 0.48
CA PHE A 24 6.42 16.63 1.53
C PHE A 24 6.71 15.91 2.87
N PRO A 25 7.70 16.38 3.66
CA PRO A 25 8.15 15.71 4.89
C PRO A 25 7.08 15.53 5.97
N SER A 26 6.02 16.32 5.91
CA SER A 26 4.89 16.27 6.85
C SER A 26 3.85 15.20 6.50
N VAL A 27 3.84 14.65 5.27
CA VAL A 27 2.85 13.66 4.85
C VAL A 27 2.93 12.39 5.69
N ARG A 28 1.78 11.93 6.15
CA ARG A 28 1.62 10.67 6.91
C ARG A 28 0.62 9.70 6.29
N THR A 29 -0.15 10.14 5.30
CA THR A 29 -1.08 9.28 4.57
C THR A 29 -0.95 9.49 3.06
N ILE A 30 -0.86 8.41 2.28
CA ILE A 30 -0.70 8.45 0.84
C ILE A 30 -1.79 7.57 0.20
N LEU A 31 -2.48 8.10 -0.80
CA LEU A 31 -3.33 7.33 -1.72
C LEU A 31 -2.57 7.14 -3.04
N ASP A 32 -2.08 5.94 -3.28
CA ASP A 32 -1.43 5.54 -4.51
C ASP A 32 -2.49 5.02 -5.51
N MET A 33 -2.73 5.76 -6.59
CA MET A 33 -3.81 5.45 -7.54
C MET A 33 -3.25 5.08 -8.92
N GLY A 34 -2.82 3.82 -9.04
CA GLY A 34 -2.15 3.30 -10.22
C GLY A 34 -3.07 2.73 -11.30
N GLY A 35 -2.44 2.16 -12.34
CA GLY A 35 -3.13 1.58 -13.48
C GLY A 35 -3.89 0.29 -13.16
N GLN A 36 -3.34 -0.55 -12.29
CA GLN A 36 -3.85 -1.91 -12.03
C GLN A 36 -4.38 -2.11 -10.62
N ASP A 37 -3.94 -1.29 -9.67
CA ASP A 37 -4.34 -1.35 -8.28
C ASP A 37 -4.41 0.05 -7.68
N CYS A 38 -4.90 0.11 -6.45
CA CYS A 38 -4.93 1.32 -5.64
C CYS A 38 -4.56 0.96 -4.21
N LYS A 39 -3.73 1.79 -3.57
CA LYS A 39 -3.17 1.54 -2.24
C LYS A 39 -3.37 2.73 -1.35
N ALA A 40 -3.68 2.49 -0.09
CA ALA A 40 -3.57 3.48 0.97
C ALA A 40 -2.38 3.11 1.85
N ILE A 41 -1.49 4.07 2.11
CA ILE A 41 -0.21 3.86 2.78
C ILE A 41 -0.14 4.86 3.95
N SER A 42 0.19 4.36 5.14
CA SER A 42 0.56 5.17 6.30
C SER A 42 2.07 5.20 6.44
N VAL A 43 2.62 6.38 6.71
CA VAL A 43 4.07 6.58 6.87
C VAL A 43 4.38 7.31 8.18
N ASP A 44 5.54 7.03 8.76
CA ASP A 44 6.03 7.70 9.96
C ASP A 44 6.73 9.05 9.66
N GLY A 45 7.34 9.63 10.70
CA GLY A 45 8.09 10.88 10.60
C GLY A 45 9.32 10.85 9.69
N GLU A 46 9.86 9.66 9.43
CA GLU A 46 11.03 9.45 8.59
C GLU A 46 10.65 8.95 7.17
N GLY A 47 9.34 8.90 6.87
CA GLY A 47 8.82 8.42 5.59
C GLY A 47 8.83 6.90 5.45
N ARG A 48 8.96 6.16 6.55
CA ARG A 48 8.91 4.69 6.55
C ARG A 48 7.46 4.22 6.58
N VAL A 49 7.16 3.16 5.84
CA VAL A 49 5.81 2.58 5.80
C VAL A 49 5.48 1.92 7.15
N THR A 50 4.39 2.35 7.78
CA THR A 50 3.91 1.78 9.05
C THR A 50 2.72 0.84 8.85
N ASN A 51 1.90 1.11 7.84
CA ASN A 51 0.76 0.29 7.47
C ASN A 51 0.42 0.52 6.00
N PHE A 52 -0.15 -0.47 5.31
CA PHE A 52 -0.73 -0.29 3.99
C PHE A 52 -1.88 -1.25 3.75
N VAL A 53 -2.82 -0.82 2.91
CA VAL A 53 -3.85 -1.69 2.35
C VAL A 53 -3.92 -1.47 0.85
N MET A 54 -4.15 -2.54 0.09
CA MET A 54 -4.26 -2.47 -1.35
C MET A 54 -5.54 -3.13 -1.84
N ASN A 55 -5.96 -2.69 -3.02
CA ASN A 55 -6.96 -3.36 -3.81
C ASN A 55 -6.39 -3.71 -5.18
N ASP A 56 -6.09 -4.99 -5.38
CA ASP A 56 -5.39 -5.56 -6.54
C ASP A 56 -6.27 -6.49 -7.39
N LYS A 57 -7.30 -7.10 -6.80
CA LYS A 57 -8.16 -8.09 -7.49
C LYS A 57 -9.26 -7.48 -8.36
N CYS A 58 -9.48 -6.18 -8.29
CA CYS A 58 -10.60 -5.52 -8.95
C CYS A 58 -10.14 -4.27 -9.69
N ALA A 59 -10.25 -4.30 -11.02
CA ALA A 59 -9.98 -3.14 -11.89
C ALA A 59 -10.91 -1.95 -11.62
N GLY A 60 -12.06 -2.16 -10.96
CA GLY A 60 -12.99 -1.10 -10.62
C GLY A 60 -12.34 -0.03 -9.73
N GLY A 61 -12.06 1.14 -10.31
CA GLY A 61 -11.39 2.25 -9.63
C GLY A 61 -9.87 2.34 -9.82
N THR A 62 -9.34 1.72 -10.87
CA THR A 62 -7.93 1.84 -11.28
C THR A 62 -7.79 2.60 -12.61
N GLY A 63 -6.57 2.94 -13.02
CA GLY A 63 -6.33 3.66 -14.28
C GLY A 63 -6.83 2.87 -15.50
N ARG A 64 -6.72 1.54 -15.48
CA ARG A 64 -7.26 0.66 -16.53
C ARG A 64 -8.78 0.78 -16.69
N PHE A 65 -9.50 1.02 -15.59
CA PHE A 65 -10.92 1.29 -15.66
C PHE A 65 -11.20 2.64 -16.32
N LEU A 66 -10.43 3.68 -15.99
CA LEU A 66 -10.57 4.98 -16.63
C LEU A 66 -10.25 4.93 -18.14
N GLU A 67 -9.23 4.17 -18.57
CA GLU A 67 -8.94 3.91 -19.99
C GLU A 67 -10.17 3.33 -20.72
N MET A 68 -10.77 2.29 -20.15
CA MET A 68 -11.95 1.64 -20.72
C MET A 68 -13.14 2.60 -20.86
N ILE A 69 -13.34 3.48 -19.87
CA ILE A 69 -14.39 4.49 -19.90
C ILE A 69 -14.06 5.59 -20.93
N ALA A 70 -12.80 5.99 -21.05
CA ALA A 70 -12.34 6.93 -22.07
C ALA A 70 -12.75 6.44 -23.48
N ASP A 71 -12.47 5.16 -23.75
CA ASP A 71 -12.80 4.51 -25.03
C ASP A 71 -14.31 4.51 -25.29
N VAL A 72 -15.12 4.19 -24.27
CA VAL A 72 -16.59 4.20 -24.38
C VAL A 72 -17.14 5.58 -24.71
N LEU A 73 -16.60 6.61 -24.07
CA LEU A 73 -17.07 7.98 -24.24
C LEU A 73 -16.46 8.66 -25.48
N GLY A 74 -15.42 8.07 -26.08
CA GLY A 74 -14.68 8.64 -27.20
C GLY A 74 -13.92 9.90 -26.79
N LEU A 75 -13.27 9.87 -25.62
CA LEU A 75 -12.48 10.97 -25.07
C LEU A 75 -11.03 10.54 -24.82
N PRO A 76 -10.05 11.44 -24.99
CA PRO A 76 -8.69 11.19 -24.49
C PRO A 76 -8.69 10.99 -22.97
N LEU A 77 -7.89 10.04 -22.48
CA LEU A 77 -7.77 9.76 -21.04
C LEU A 77 -7.42 11.01 -20.22
N ALA A 78 -6.55 11.87 -20.77
CA ALA A 78 -6.12 13.11 -20.14
C ALA A 78 -7.26 14.13 -19.95
N GLU A 79 -8.31 14.07 -20.78
CA GLU A 79 -9.44 15.00 -20.74
C GLU A 79 -10.56 14.55 -19.78
N ILE A 80 -10.51 13.32 -19.27
CA ILE A 80 -11.55 12.79 -18.38
C ILE A 80 -11.75 13.70 -17.16
N GLY A 81 -10.66 14.12 -16.51
CA GLY A 81 -10.75 14.90 -15.30
C GLY A 81 -11.36 16.28 -15.51
N ASP A 82 -10.91 16.98 -16.54
CA ASP A 82 -11.43 18.30 -16.88
C ASP A 82 -12.89 18.24 -17.38
N THR A 83 -13.24 17.19 -18.13
CA THR A 83 -14.63 16.97 -18.57
C THR A 83 -15.56 16.67 -17.40
N ALA A 84 -15.13 15.85 -16.43
CA ALA A 84 -15.92 15.51 -15.26
C ALA A 84 -16.31 16.75 -14.42
N LEU A 85 -15.40 17.74 -14.33
CA LEU A 85 -15.63 18.99 -13.59
C LEU A 85 -16.70 19.89 -14.23
N GLN A 86 -17.09 19.65 -15.47
CA GLN A 86 -18.13 20.40 -16.16
C GLN A 86 -19.55 19.87 -15.86
N SER A 87 -19.67 18.80 -15.07
CA SER A 87 -20.95 18.17 -14.74
C SER A 87 -21.88 19.15 -14.02
N ARG A 88 -23.17 19.08 -14.36
CA ARG A 88 -24.23 19.83 -13.68
C ARG A 88 -25.04 18.92 -12.75
N THR A 89 -25.17 17.65 -13.13
CA THR A 89 -25.95 16.66 -12.39
C THR A 89 -25.29 15.29 -12.51
N ALA A 90 -24.47 14.92 -11.52
CA ALA A 90 -23.82 13.62 -11.51
C ALA A 90 -24.84 12.47 -11.53
N ILE A 91 -24.61 11.46 -12.38
CA ILE A 91 -25.49 10.28 -12.45
C ILE A 91 -25.01 9.24 -11.42
N PRO A 92 -25.91 8.65 -10.61
CA PRO A 92 -25.51 7.57 -9.72
C PRO A 92 -25.13 6.32 -10.53
N PHE A 93 -23.99 5.72 -10.19
CA PHE A 93 -23.60 4.38 -10.63
C PHE A 93 -23.89 3.37 -9.53
N ASN A 94 -24.55 2.26 -9.88
CA ASN A 94 -24.93 1.23 -8.90
C ASN A 94 -23.77 0.29 -8.56
N THR A 95 -22.74 0.24 -9.40
CA THR A 95 -21.60 -0.65 -9.24
C THR A 95 -20.33 -0.06 -9.82
N ILE A 96 -19.19 -0.41 -9.21
CA ILE A 96 -17.85 -0.11 -9.70
C ILE A 96 -17.23 -1.27 -10.48
N CYS A 97 -17.95 -2.40 -10.64
CA CYS A 97 -17.47 -3.50 -11.46
C CYS A 97 -17.22 -2.99 -12.88
N ALA A 98 -15.98 -3.11 -13.36
CA ALA A 98 -15.57 -2.51 -14.63
C ALA A 98 -16.49 -2.91 -15.80
N VAL A 99 -16.93 -4.17 -15.85
CA VAL A 99 -17.82 -4.71 -16.89
C VAL A 99 -19.21 -4.07 -16.85
N PHE A 100 -19.79 -3.97 -15.66
CA PHE A 100 -21.15 -3.42 -15.49
C PHE A 100 -21.14 -1.90 -15.63
N ALA A 101 -20.18 -1.21 -15.01
CA ALA A 101 -20.04 0.23 -15.14
C ALA A 101 -19.78 0.66 -16.60
N ARG A 102 -19.00 -0.12 -17.36
CA ARG A 102 -18.85 0.09 -18.83
C ARG A 102 -20.21 0.00 -19.54
N SER A 103 -20.99 -1.04 -19.23
CA SER A 103 -22.29 -1.27 -19.86
C SER A 103 -23.30 -0.17 -19.51
N GLU A 104 -23.31 0.28 -18.25
CA GLU A 104 -24.10 1.42 -17.78
C GLU A 104 -23.69 2.72 -18.49
N ALA A 105 -22.39 3.00 -18.60
CA ALA A 105 -21.88 4.18 -19.31
C ALA A 105 -22.33 4.21 -20.79
N VAL A 106 -22.27 3.06 -21.49
CA VAL A 106 -22.80 2.94 -22.87
C VAL A 106 -24.31 3.23 -22.90
N ALA A 107 -25.06 2.70 -21.93
CA ALA A 107 -26.51 2.92 -21.86
C ALA A 107 -26.86 4.40 -21.60
N TYR A 108 -26.15 5.08 -20.70
CA TYR A 108 -26.33 6.51 -20.45
C TYR A 108 -25.96 7.36 -21.66
N LEU A 109 -24.86 7.03 -22.35
CA LEU A 109 -24.46 7.73 -23.57
C LEU A 109 -25.53 7.61 -24.66
N ARG A 110 -26.13 6.43 -24.85
CA ARG A 110 -27.24 6.21 -25.79
C ARG A 110 -28.52 6.97 -25.42
N LYS A 111 -28.75 7.21 -24.13
CA LYS A 111 -29.87 8.03 -23.63
C LYS A 111 -29.61 9.54 -23.76
N GLY A 112 -28.46 9.93 -24.32
CA GLY A 112 -28.09 11.33 -24.52
C GLY A 112 -27.60 12.04 -23.26
N VAL A 113 -27.25 11.29 -22.20
CA VAL A 113 -26.69 11.94 -21.01
C VAL A 113 -25.29 12.48 -21.31
N SER A 114 -24.96 13.64 -20.74
CA SER A 114 -23.70 14.30 -20.99
C SER A 114 -22.52 13.45 -20.48
N ARG A 115 -21.40 13.50 -21.21
CA ARG A 115 -20.16 12.82 -20.80
C ARG A 115 -19.68 13.30 -19.43
N ALA A 116 -19.82 14.60 -19.17
CA ALA A 116 -19.46 15.21 -17.90
C ALA A 116 -20.21 14.57 -16.73
N ASP A 117 -21.54 14.41 -16.85
CA ASP A 117 -22.38 13.82 -15.81
C ASP A 117 -22.11 12.33 -15.58
N ILE A 118 -21.82 11.58 -16.66
CA ILE A 118 -21.38 10.18 -16.58
C ILE A 118 -20.05 10.09 -15.82
N LEU A 119 -19.07 10.91 -16.19
CA LEU A 119 -17.74 10.90 -15.58
C LEU A 119 -17.77 11.35 -14.12
N ALA A 120 -18.58 12.36 -13.77
CA ALA A 120 -18.76 12.79 -12.39
C ALA A 120 -19.35 11.67 -11.51
N GLY A 121 -20.32 10.92 -12.05
CA GLY A 121 -20.90 9.74 -11.40
C GLY A 121 -19.88 8.62 -11.16
N LEU A 122 -19.03 8.34 -12.15
CA LEU A 122 -17.96 7.37 -12.02
C LEU A 122 -16.90 7.81 -11.00
N ASN A 123 -16.49 9.08 -11.04
CA ASN A 123 -15.53 9.61 -10.08
C ASN A 123 -16.07 9.56 -8.65
N GLU A 124 -17.36 9.81 -8.46
CA GLU A 124 -18.06 9.64 -7.20
C GLU A 124 -17.98 8.18 -6.70
N ALA A 125 -18.30 7.20 -7.56
CA ALA A 125 -18.24 5.79 -7.17
C ALA A 125 -16.82 5.31 -6.85
N ILE A 126 -15.81 5.74 -7.61
CA ILE A 126 -14.39 5.41 -7.35
C ILE A 126 -13.91 6.06 -6.06
N SER A 127 -14.28 7.31 -5.81
CA SER A 127 -13.81 8.04 -4.64
C SER A 127 -14.36 7.48 -3.32
N VAL A 128 -15.58 6.91 -3.30
CA VAL A 128 -16.08 6.14 -2.14
C VAL A 128 -15.17 4.95 -1.84
N ARG A 129 -14.72 4.21 -2.87
CA ARG A 129 -13.80 3.08 -2.69
C ARG A 129 -12.46 3.54 -2.10
N CYS A 130 -11.91 4.62 -2.64
CA CYS A 130 -10.64 5.17 -2.19
C CYS A 130 -10.73 5.64 -0.73
N LEU A 131 -11.82 6.31 -0.35
CA LEU A 131 -12.08 6.70 1.04
C LEU A 131 -12.10 5.48 1.98
N ASN A 132 -12.70 4.38 1.56
CA ASN A 132 -12.73 3.16 2.37
C ASN A 132 -11.33 2.53 2.54
N LEU A 133 -10.45 2.60 1.53
CA LEU A 133 -9.05 2.20 1.69
C LEU A 133 -8.33 3.12 2.68
N LEU A 134 -8.48 4.43 2.52
CA LEU A 134 -7.86 5.43 3.38
C LEU A 134 -8.26 5.30 4.86
N LYS A 135 -9.54 5.02 5.13
CA LYS A 135 -10.04 4.79 6.50
C LYS A 135 -9.35 3.62 7.21
N ARG A 136 -8.87 2.60 6.47
CA ARG A 136 -8.20 1.43 7.06
C ARG A 136 -6.76 1.69 7.49
N VAL A 137 -6.16 2.80 7.05
CA VAL A 137 -4.80 3.20 7.43
C VAL A 137 -4.76 4.48 8.28
N SER A 138 -5.94 4.96 8.72
CA SER A 138 -6.15 6.18 9.49
C SER A 138 -5.63 7.45 8.78
N ILE A 139 -6.57 8.24 8.27
CA ILE A 139 -6.27 9.49 7.56
C ILE A 139 -5.67 10.52 8.52
N GLN A 140 -4.46 10.99 8.20
CA GLN A 140 -3.77 12.08 8.90
C GLN A 140 -3.97 13.42 8.17
N SER A 141 -3.68 14.54 8.85
CA SER A 141 -3.88 15.89 8.30
C SER A 141 -3.16 16.11 6.98
N ASP A 142 -1.93 15.61 6.87
CA ASP A 142 -1.08 15.78 5.71
C ASP A 142 -1.15 14.51 4.88
N PHE A 143 -1.96 14.64 3.83
CA PHE A 143 -2.36 13.58 2.92
C PHE A 143 -1.87 13.90 1.50
N SER A 144 -1.42 12.88 0.77
CA SER A 144 -0.99 13.00 -0.62
C SER A 144 -1.70 11.98 -1.51
N ILE A 145 -1.90 12.31 -2.78
CA ILE A 145 -2.31 11.35 -3.82
C ILE A 145 -1.14 11.21 -4.80
N SER A 146 -0.83 9.98 -5.19
CA SER A 146 0.26 9.68 -6.13
C SER A 146 -0.20 8.80 -7.29
N ASP A 147 0.70 8.62 -8.26
CA ASP A 147 0.53 7.86 -9.50
C ASP A 147 -0.40 8.56 -10.53
N GLY A 148 -0.66 7.92 -11.66
CA GLY A 148 -1.23 8.53 -12.86
C GLY A 148 -2.65 9.06 -12.68
N ILE A 149 -3.49 8.42 -11.85
CA ILE A 149 -4.85 8.92 -11.63
C ILE A 149 -4.84 10.24 -10.85
N ALA A 150 -3.77 10.56 -10.10
CA ALA A 150 -3.64 11.86 -9.45
C ALA A 150 -3.57 13.04 -10.44
N LYS A 151 -3.31 12.79 -11.74
CA LYS A 151 -3.40 13.79 -12.81
C LYS A 151 -4.86 14.10 -13.22
N ASN A 152 -5.81 13.24 -12.87
CA ASN A 152 -7.23 13.45 -13.13
C ASN A 152 -7.81 14.42 -12.09
N LYS A 153 -7.96 15.70 -12.47
CA LYS A 153 -8.46 16.76 -11.58
C LYS A 153 -9.86 16.48 -11.03
N GLY A 154 -10.73 15.84 -11.80
CA GLY A 154 -12.07 15.45 -11.34
C GLY A 154 -12.02 14.41 -10.22
N MET A 155 -11.12 13.43 -10.33
CA MET A 155 -10.88 12.47 -9.25
C MET A 155 -10.28 13.13 -8.02
N VAL A 156 -9.25 13.97 -8.19
CA VAL A 156 -8.64 14.72 -7.07
C VAL A 156 -9.67 15.57 -6.34
N ALA A 157 -10.54 16.28 -7.08
CA ALA A 157 -11.59 17.10 -6.50
C ALA A 157 -12.58 16.25 -5.68
N LYS A 158 -13.00 15.09 -6.21
CA LYS A 158 -13.91 14.19 -5.50
C LYS A 158 -13.29 13.54 -4.25
N ILE A 159 -12.02 13.16 -4.31
CA ILE A 159 -11.30 12.67 -3.13
C ILE A 159 -11.16 13.79 -2.09
N THR A 160 -10.81 15.00 -2.51
CA THR A 160 -10.69 16.17 -1.63
C THR A 160 -12.00 16.46 -0.90
N GLU A 161 -13.12 16.45 -1.62
CA GLU A 161 -14.47 16.62 -1.06
C GLU A 161 -14.77 15.55 0.00
N LYS A 162 -14.49 14.28 -0.30
CA LYS A 162 -14.81 13.15 0.60
C LYS A 162 -13.91 13.04 1.82
N VAL A 163 -12.63 13.35 1.66
CA VAL A 163 -11.66 13.30 2.74
C VAL A 163 -11.77 14.54 3.63
N GLY A 164 -12.21 15.68 3.07
CA GLY A 164 -12.28 16.96 3.78
C GLY A 164 -10.90 17.62 3.96
N LEU A 165 -9.87 17.11 3.29
CA LEU A 165 -8.50 17.62 3.32
C LEU A 165 -8.01 17.85 1.90
N LYS A 166 -7.29 18.95 1.68
CA LYS A 166 -6.64 19.22 0.40
C LYS A 166 -5.37 18.36 0.30
N PRO A 167 -5.24 17.49 -0.71
CA PRO A 167 -4.05 16.68 -0.88
C PRO A 167 -2.86 17.55 -1.30
N LEU A 168 -1.68 17.20 -0.79
CA LEU A 168 -0.40 17.65 -1.32
C LEU A 168 -0.08 16.82 -2.56
N LEU A 169 0.22 17.47 -3.69
CA LEU A 169 0.49 16.80 -4.96
C LEU A 169 1.86 17.24 -5.46
N ALA A 170 2.71 16.28 -5.80
CA ALA A 170 3.99 16.54 -6.43
C ALA A 170 3.78 17.15 -7.83
N GLU A 171 4.80 17.81 -8.38
CA GLU A 171 4.76 18.40 -9.71
C GLU A 171 4.32 17.40 -10.78
N ASP A 172 4.91 16.20 -10.77
CA ASP A 172 4.38 15.03 -11.45
C ASP A 172 4.11 13.89 -10.44
N PRO A 173 2.84 13.65 -10.06
CA PRO A 173 2.52 12.61 -9.09
C PRO A 173 2.77 11.19 -9.62
N GLN A 174 2.86 10.99 -10.94
CA GLN A 174 3.16 9.70 -11.55
C GLN A 174 4.60 9.26 -11.35
N LEU A 175 5.51 10.20 -11.11
CA LEU A 175 6.94 9.94 -10.92
C LEU A 175 7.33 9.70 -9.45
N ALA A 176 6.39 9.73 -8.52
CA ALA A 176 6.66 9.59 -7.08
C ALA A 176 7.42 8.29 -6.74
N GLY A 177 7.01 7.15 -7.32
CA GLY A 177 7.72 5.89 -7.16
C GLY A 177 9.13 5.89 -7.75
N CYS A 178 9.31 6.48 -8.94
CA CYS A 178 10.63 6.61 -9.56
C CYS A 178 11.58 7.47 -8.71
N LEU A 179 11.08 8.58 -8.17
CA LEU A 179 11.83 9.45 -7.26
C LEU A 179 12.25 8.67 -6.00
N GLY A 180 11.33 7.92 -5.39
CA GLY A 180 11.64 7.06 -4.25
C GLY A 180 12.74 6.05 -4.54
N ALA A 181 12.65 5.35 -5.67
CA ALA A 181 13.66 4.38 -6.10
C ALA A 181 15.05 5.04 -6.27
N ALA A 182 15.09 6.23 -6.87
CA ALA A 182 16.33 7.00 -7.02
C ALA A 182 16.90 7.45 -5.67
N LEU A 183 16.05 7.84 -4.72
CA LEU A 183 16.46 8.20 -3.36
C LEU A 183 17.03 6.99 -2.61
N PHE A 184 16.42 5.81 -2.72
CA PHE A 184 16.98 4.58 -2.14
C PHE A 184 18.34 4.25 -2.75
N ALA A 185 18.48 4.36 -4.07
CA ALA A 185 19.77 4.15 -4.73
C ALA A 185 20.83 5.15 -4.23
N LYS A 186 20.47 6.43 -4.07
CA LYS A 186 21.34 7.46 -3.52
C LYS A 186 21.76 7.14 -2.09
N ASP A 187 20.83 6.77 -1.22
CA ASP A 187 21.11 6.45 0.18
C ASP A 187 22.11 5.29 0.30
N ARG A 188 22.02 4.29 -0.59
CA ARG A 188 22.95 3.15 -0.65
C ARG A 188 24.36 3.58 -1.04
N VAL A 189 24.50 4.45 -2.05
CA VAL A 189 25.81 4.97 -2.49
C VAL A 189 26.44 5.86 -1.41
N GLU A 190 25.65 6.69 -0.73
CA GLU A 190 26.14 7.59 0.31
C GLU A 190 26.45 6.90 1.65
N GLY A 191 26.22 5.58 1.76
CA GLY A 191 26.32 4.86 3.04
C GLY A 191 25.32 5.34 4.10
N LYS A 192 24.37 6.21 3.71
CA LYS A 192 23.22 6.65 4.51
C LYS A 192 22.08 5.66 4.51
N GLY A 193 22.22 4.56 3.75
CA GLY A 193 21.50 3.34 3.98
C GLY A 193 21.79 2.86 5.40
N LYS A 194 21.10 3.43 6.40
CA LYS A 194 20.68 2.67 7.55
C LYS A 194 20.07 1.43 6.93
N ARG A 195 20.77 0.29 7.07
CA ARG A 195 20.30 -1.06 6.71
C ARG A 195 18.80 -1.04 6.93
N GLU A 196 18.01 -1.15 5.87
CA GLU A 196 16.55 -1.15 5.99
C GLU A 196 16.20 -2.03 7.19
N GLU A 197 15.42 -1.48 8.12
CA GLU A 197 14.66 -2.28 9.07
C GLU A 197 13.69 -3.13 8.23
N MET A 198 14.22 -4.20 7.64
CA MET A 198 13.47 -5.25 6.98
C MET A 198 12.80 -6.06 8.09
N LYS A 199 11.81 -5.45 8.73
CA LYS A 199 10.90 -6.09 9.67
C LYS A 199 9.94 -6.95 8.86
N ILE A 200 10.19 -8.26 8.84
CA ILE A 200 9.30 -9.23 8.19
C ILE A 200 8.26 -9.66 9.21
N ALA A 201 7.01 -9.30 8.99
CA ALA A 201 5.88 -9.68 9.84
C ALA A 201 5.16 -10.93 9.29
N TYR A 202 4.90 -11.87 10.18
CA TYR A 202 4.14 -13.09 9.92
C TYR A 202 2.90 -13.10 10.82
N GLY A 203 1.70 -13.06 10.23
CA GLY A 203 0.47 -12.87 11.02
C GLY A 203 -0.83 -13.17 10.27
N TYR A 204 -1.94 -12.95 10.98
CA TYR A 204 -3.30 -13.20 10.52
C TYR A 204 -4.20 -12.01 10.91
N SER A 205 -5.01 -11.50 9.97
CA SER A 205 -5.88 -10.34 10.17
C SER A 205 -7.33 -10.69 9.83
N ASP A 206 -8.09 -11.20 10.80
CA ASP A 206 -9.52 -11.54 10.62
C ASP A 206 -10.49 -10.57 11.32
N GLY A 207 -10.01 -9.39 11.72
CA GLY A 207 -10.86 -8.36 12.32
C GLY A 207 -11.16 -8.55 13.80
N THR A 208 -10.51 -9.52 14.48
CA THR A 208 -10.63 -9.70 15.95
C THR A 208 -9.35 -9.39 16.74
N GLY A 209 -8.21 -9.19 16.07
CA GLY A 209 -6.93 -8.77 16.66
C GLY A 209 -5.80 -8.73 15.63
N GLU A 210 -4.70 -8.03 15.96
CA GLU A 210 -3.49 -7.92 15.13
C GLU A 210 -2.38 -8.85 15.64
N TYR A 211 -2.52 -10.14 15.33
CA TYR A 211 -1.48 -11.12 15.64
C TYR A 211 -0.34 -11.01 14.62
N TYR A 212 0.85 -10.60 15.07
CA TYR A 212 2.06 -10.65 14.24
C TYR A 212 3.29 -11.09 15.05
N ILE A 213 4.10 -11.97 14.45
CA ILE A 213 5.49 -12.17 14.83
C ILE A 213 6.34 -11.41 13.82
N THR A 214 7.13 -10.45 14.29
CA THR A 214 7.95 -9.61 13.42
C THR A 214 9.43 -9.89 13.65
N PHE A 215 10.16 -10.14 12.57
CA PHE A 215 11.61 -10.31 12.57
C PHE A 215 12.28 -9.10 11.94
N ASP A 216 12.99 -8.31 12.73
CA ASP A 216 13.87 -7.27 12.24
C ASP A 216 15.13 -7.90 11.64
N THR A 217 15.11 -8.12 10.33
CA THR A 217 16.25 -8.73 9.64
C THR A 217 17.45 -7.78 9.52
N GLY A 218 17.29 -6.49 9.85
CA GLY A 218 18.41 -5.56 10.04
C GLY A 218 19.21 -5.85 11.31
N LYS A 219 18.52 -6.29 12.38
CA LYS A 219 19.12 -6.69 13.66
C LYS A 219 19.47 -8.17 13.76
N CYS A 220 18.74 -9.04 13.05
CA CYS A 220 18.98 -10.48 13.09
C CYS A 220 20.31 -10.82 12.41
N ASP A 221 21.18 -11.56 13.07
CA ASP A 221 22.48 -12.03 12.53
C ASP A 221 22.42 -13.48 12.00
N GLY A 222 21.27 -14.14 12.11
CA GLY A 222 21.09 -15.52 11.69
C GLY A 222 21.68 -16.57 12.65
N CYS A 223 21.98 -16.21 13.90
CA CYS A 223 22.62 -17.11 14.87
C CYS A 223 21.79 -18.34 15.29
N GLY A 224 20.48 -18.38 14.99
CA GLY A 224 19.63 -19.55 15.23
C GLY A 224 19.16 -19.79 16.67
N LYS A 225 19.64 -19.03 17.67
CA LYS A 225 19.26 -19.22 19.09
C LYS A 225 17.75 -19.16 19.35
N CYS A 226 17.03 -18.32 18.61
CA CYS A 226 15.57 -18.23 18.70
C CYS A 226 14.82 -19.47 18.18
N VAL A 227 15.45 -20.28 17.32
CA VAL A 227 14.91 -21.54 16.82
C VAL A 227 14.89 -22.57 17.94
N GLU A 228 16.01 -22.70 18.66
CA GLU A 228 16.15 -23.61 19.81
C GLU A 228 15.24 -23.19 20.98
N ALA A 229 15.10 -21.88 21.19
CA ALA A 229 14.28 -21.32 22.26
C ALA A 229 12.77 -21.24 21.93
N CYS A 230 12.33 -21.68 20.75
CA CYS A 230 10.91 -21.65 20.37
C CYS A 230 10.20 -22.95 20.81
N PRO A 231 9.37 -22.93 21.88
CA PRO A 231 8.74 -24.15 22.39
C PRO A 231 7.74 -24.77 21.40
N ALA A 232 7.14 -23.94 20.54
CA ALA A 232 6.22 -24.38 19.50
C ALA A 232 6.94 -24.76 18.18
N GLY A 233 8.26 -24.60 18.09
CA GLY A 233 9.06 -24.97 16.92
C GLY A 233 8.68 -24.25 15.63
N ASN A 234 8.14 -23.03 15.72
CA ASN A 234 7.61 -22.27 14.59
C ASN A 234 8.66 -21.50 13.79
N ILE A 235 9.87 -21.32 14.33
CA ILE A 235 10.93 -20.49 13.75
C ILE A 235 11.97 -21.41 13.07
N GLU A 236 12.55 -20.96 11.97
CA GLU A 236 13.71 -21.57 11.31
C GLU A 236 14.72 -20.51 10.84
N VAL A 237 15.96 -20.92 10.55
CA VAL A 237 16.94 -20.06 9.88
C VAL A 237 16.83 -20.29 8.38
N GLY A 238 16.31 -19.30 7.67
CA GLY A 238 16.32 -19.28 6.21
C GLY A 238 17.32 -18.26 5.68
N ARG A 239 17.26 -17.99 4.37
CA ARG A 239 18.07 -16.97 3.71
C ARG A 239 17.17 -15.82 3.27
N ASN A 240 17.64 -14.58 3.46
CA ASN A 240 16.97 -13.42 2.87
C ASN A 240 17.25 -13.31 1.36
N ASP A 241 16.65 -12.32 0.71
CA ASP A 241 16.79 -12.07 -0.73
C ASP A 241 18.25 -11.78 -1.17
N HIS A 242 19.14 -11.47 -0.21
CA HIS A 242 20.57 -11.27 -0.41
C HIS A 242 21.43 -12.49 -0.01
N GLY A 243 20.80 -13.64 0.28
CA GLY A 243 21.47 -14.89 0.64
C GLY A 243 22.03 -14.95 2.06
N GLN A 244 21.77 -13.95 2.91
CA GLN A 244 22.24 -13.90 4.31
C GLN A 244 21.32 -14.73 5.22
N PRO A 245 21.86 -15.44 6.22
CA PRO A 245 21.06 -16.22 7.15
C PRO A 245 20.23 -15.30 8.06
N LYS A 246 18.92 -15.55 8.15
CA LYS A 246 18.00 -14.80 9.01
C LYS A 246 16.94 -15.73 9.61
N ALA A 247 16.49 -15.40 10.81
CA ALA A 247 15.38 -16.09 11.44
C ALA A 247 14.06 -15.71 10.75
N MET A 248 13.20 -16.71 10.53
CA MET A 248 11.89 -16.56 9.91
C MET A 248 10.90 -17.59 10.44
N VAL A 249 9.60 -17.39 10.20
CA VAL A 249 8.58 -18.40 10.51
C VAL A 249 8.58 -19.48 9.43
N LYS A 250 8.51 -20.76 9.84
CA LYS A 250 8.39 -21.90 8.93
C LYS A 250 7.19 -21.73 7.98
N ASP A 251 7.40 -22.00 6.70
CA ASP A 251 6.35 -21.86 5.69
C ASP A 251 5.10 -22.72 5.99
N SER A 252 5.28 -23.90 6.61
CA SER A 252 4.19 -24.81 6.98
C SER A 252 3.21 -24.22 8.00
N VAL A 253 3.66 -23.29 8.85
CA VAL A 253 2.83 -22.66 9.91
C VAL A 253 2.54 -21.19 9.65
N ARG A 254 3.16 -20.59 8.63
CA ARG A 254 3.04 -19.16 8.27
C ARG A 254 1.59 -18.65 8.24
N LYS A 255 0.65 -19.41 7.67
CA LYS A 255 -0.77 -19.01 7.55
C LYS A 255 -1.62 -19.32 8.78
N LYS A 256 -1.10 -20.07 9.75
CA LYS A 256 -1.82 -20.53 10.96
C LYS A 256 -1.05 -20.19 12.24
N ILE A 257 -0.13 -19.24 12.17
CA ILE A 257 0.79 -18.91 13.26
C ILE A 257 0.07 -18.47 14.53
N HIS A 258 -1.11 -17.86 14.40
CA HIS A 258 -2.00 -17.48 15.51
C HIS A 258 -2.55 -18.67 16.31
N LEU A 259 -2.59 -19.87 15.71
CA LEU A 259 -3.03 -21.10 16.37
C LEU A 259 -1.87 -21.87 17.00
N THR A 260 -0.64 -21.68 16.49
CA THR A 260 0.52 -22.50 16.88
C THR A 260 1.49 -21.80 17.81
N CYS A 261 1.60 -20.47 17.76
CA CYS A 261 2.47 -19.73 18.66
C CYS A 261 1.65 -19.10 19.79
N PRO A 262 1.95 -19.43 21.07
CA PRO A 262 1.16 -19.00 22.24
C PRO A 262 1.36 -17.52 22.60
N GLY A 263 2.37 -16.87 22.02
CA GLY A 263 2.59 -15.43 22.18
C GLY A 263 3.57 -15.02 23.23
N TYR A 264 4.07 -13.79 23.13
CA TYR A 264 5.14 -13.34 24.02
C TYR A 264 4.74 -13.39 25.50
N LYS A 265 3.57 -12.83 25.86
CA LYS A 265 3.12 -12.82 27.27
C LYS A 265 2.93 -14.23 27.84
N ALA A 266 2.21 -15.10 27.13
CA ALA A 266 1.97 -16.46 27.60
C ALA A 266 3.24 -17.32 27.56
N CYS A 267 4.07 -17.19 26.52
CA CYS A 267 5.33 -17.93 26.39
C CYS A 267 6.35 -17.49 27.45
N SER A 268 6.42 -16.20 27.77
CA SER A 268 7.32 -15.65 28.79
C SER A 268 6.87 -16.01 30.21
N ALA A 269 5.59 -16.26 30.44
CA ALA A 269 5.09 -16.76 31.73
C ALA A 269 5.40 -18.26 31.92
N ALA A 270 5.43 -19.04 30.83
CA ALA A 270 5.58 -20.49 30.88
C ALA A 270 7.04 -20.99 30.77
N ASN A 271 7.97 -20.22 30.18
CA ASN A 271 9.34 -20.65 29.92
C ASN A 271 10.38 -19.64 30.43
N GLN A 272 11.47 -20.14 31.02
CA GLN A 272 12.60 -19.32 31.48
C GLN A 272 13.40 -18.70 30.32
N VAL A 273 13.45 -19.36 29.16
CA VAL A 273 14.09 -18.85 27.93
C VAL A 273 13.09 -18.98 26.77
N ASN A 274 12.93 -17.91 25.98
CA ASN A 274 12.02 -17.87 24.84
C ASN A 274 12.68 -17.15 23.66
N CYS A 275 12.01 -17.09 22.49
CA CYS A 275 12.59 -16.49 21.29
C CYS A 275 13.03 -15.03 21.44
N HIS A 276 12.38 -14.23 22.30
CA HIS A 276 12.81 -12.85 22.60
C HIS A 276 14.04 -12.85 23.49
N SER A 277 14.01 -13.53 24.64
CA SER A 277 15.14 -13.54 25.58
C SER A 277 16.39 -14.24 25.04
N ALA A 278 16.23 -15.17 24.10
CA ALA A 278 17.32 -15.82 23.39
C ALA A 278 17.91 -14.98 22.25
N CYS A 279 17.24 -13.91 21.82
CA CYS A 279 17.71 -13.06 20.72
C CYS A 279 18.66 -11.97 21.26
N PRO A 280 19.97 -12.05 20.98
CA PRO A 280 20.94 -11.10 21.54
C PRO A 280 20.79 -9.67 21.02
N ASN A 281 20.16 -9.51 19.85
CA ASN A 281 20.04 -8.22 19.15
C ASN A 281 18.62 -7.65 19.21
N ASP A 282 17.72 -8.24 20.00
CA ASP A 282 16.31 -7.80 20.10
C ASP A 282 15.64 -7.65 18.72
N ALA A 283 15.84 -8.69 17.89
CA ALA A 283 15.42 -8.72 16.50
C ALA A 283 14.03 -9.36 16.29
N ILE A 284 13.35 -9.77 17.37
CA ILE A 284 12.06 -10.48 17.31
C ILE A 284 11.08 -9.70 18.17
N SER A 285 9.94 -9.32 17.60
CA SER A 285 8.82 -8.75 18.37
C SER A 285 7.55 -9.54 18.12
N HIS A 286 6.60 -9.44 19.06
CA HIS A 286 5.26 -9.99 18.88
C HIS A 286 4.24 -8.88 19.17
N SER A 287 3.26 -8.72 18.29
CA SER A 287 2.04 -7.95 18.58
C SER A 287 0.90 -8.93 18.86
N TRP A 288 0.17 -8.65 19.93
CA TRP A 288 -0.98 -9.41 20.42
C TRP A 288 -2.07 -8.44 20.79
#